data_AF-A0A3D9C1T2-F1
#
_entry.id   AF-A0A3D9C1T2-F1
#
_cell.length_a   1.000
_cell.length_b   1.000
_cell.length_c   1.000
_cell.angle_alpha   90.00
_cell.angle_beta   90.00
_cell.angle_gamma   90.00
#
_symmetry.space_group_name_H-M   'P 1'
#
loop_
_entity.id
_entity.type
_entity.pdbx_description
1 polymer ?
#
loop_
_entity_poly.entity_id
_entity_poly.type
_entity_poly.pdbx_seq_one_letter_code
_entity_poly.pdbx_strand_id
1 'polypeptide(L)'
;MERNDEYFDSVFDKVYTTETSLDQLIENLKKEGLSQGESHFLISRRLRGQYSFWEVRRYIVHAPCWSESLAQNNALDDEFSNFFQNEEGD
;
A
#
# COMPACT_ATOMS: atom_id res chain seq x y z
N MET A 1 7.32 17.46 14.89
CA MET A 1 6.76 18.19 13.75
C MET A 1 5.57 17.37 13.28
N GLU A 2 4.34 17.87 13.42
CA GLU A 2 3.17 17.15 12.91
C GLU A 2 3.25 17.10 11.37
N ARG A 3 3.04 15.91 10.80
CA ARG A 3 2.95 15.73 9.35
C ARG A 3 1.60 16.29 8.90
N ASN A 4 1.61 17.40 8.18
CA ASN A 4 0.43 18.09 7.66
C ASN A 4 0.27 17.84 6.14
N ASP A 5 -0.80 18.38 5.54
CA ASP A 5 -1.07 18.19 4.11
C ASP A 5 0.05 18.69 3.19
N GLU A 6 0.67 19.83 3.53
CA GLU A 6 1.78 20.41 2.76
C GLU A 6 3.01 19.48 2.76
N TYR A 7 3.31 18.86 3.90
CA TYR A 7 4.36 17.84 4.00
C TYR A 7 4.07 16.68 3.04
N PHE A 8 2.86 16.13 3.06
CA PHE A 8 2.49 15.00 2.21
C PHE A 8 2.57 15.33 0.72
N ASP A 9 2.11 16.52 0.30
CA ASP A 9 2.22 16.95 -1.09
C ASP A 9 3.69 17.10 -1.52
N SER A 10 4.54 17.70 -0.68
CA SER A 10 5.97 17.84 -0.98
C SER A 10 6.69 16.49 -1.13
N VAL A 11 6.32 15.49 -0.32
CA VAL A 11 6.85 14.13 -0.43
C VAL A 11 6.41 13.50 -1.74
N PHE A 12 5.13 13.61 -2.09
CA PHE A 12 4.59 13.03 -3.32
C PHE A 12 5.28 13.61 -4.55
N ASP A 13 5.38 14.94 -4.63
CA ASP A 13 5.96 15.63 -5.78
C ASP A 13 7.47 15.36 -5.92
N LYS A 14 8.16 15.02 -4.83
CA LYS A 14 9.57 14.58 -4.84
C LYS A 14 9.73 13.19 -5.46
N VAL A 15 8.81 12.26 -5.18
CA VAL A 15 9.00 10.84 -5.51
C VAL A 15 8.22 10.35 -6.72
N TYR A 16 7.18 11.07 -7.14
CA TYR A 16 6.32 10.68 -8.24
C TYR A 16 6.62 11.46 -9.52
N THR A 17 6.96 10.72 -10.58
CA THR A 17 6.96 11.21 -11.96
C THR A 17 5.91 10.46 -12.78
N THR A 18 5.50 10.99 -13.93
CA THR A 18 4.50 10.34 -14.81
C THR A 18 4.93 8.95 -15.31
N GLU A 19 6.21 8.61 -15.24
CA GLU A 19 6.76 7.30 -15.61
C GLU A 19 6.88 6.33 -14.42
N THR A 20 6.57 6.79 -13.21
CA THR A 20 6.71 5.98 -11.99
C THR A 20 5.58 4.95 -11.90
N SER A 21 5.94 3.65 -11.87
CA SER A 21 4.97 2.57 -11.60
C SER A 21 4.45 2.63 -10.16
N LEU A 22 3.29 2.03 -9.90
CA LEU A 22 2.70 2.03 -8.56
C LEU A 22 3.62 1.32 -7.53
N ASP A 23 4.27 0.22 -7.92
CA ASP A 23 5.24 -0.49 -7.07
C ASP A 23 6.43 0.40 -6.71
N GLN A 24 6.97 1.13 -7.70
CA GLN A 24 8.12 1.99 -7.50
C GLN A 24 7.78 3.23 -6.66
N LEU A 25 6.56 3.76 -6.83
CA LEU A 25 6.03 4.82 -5.96
C LEU A 25 5.95 4.34 -4.51
N ILE A 26 5.39 3.15 -4.28
CA ILE A 26 5.28 2.53 -2.96
C ILE A 26 6.65 2.39 -2.28
N GLU A 27 7.65 1.88 -3.00
CA GLU A 27 9.01 1.76 -2.47
C GLU A 27 9.60 3.13 -2.12
N ASN A 28 9.41 4.14 -2.96
CA ASN A 28 9.93 5.47 -2.72
C ASN A 28 9.27 6.12 -1.49
N LEU A 29 7.96 5.94 -1.29
CA LEU A 29 7.26 6.44 -0.10
C LEU A 29 7.78 5.78 1.19
N LYS A 30 8.06 4.47 1.14
CA LYS A 30 8.70 3.78 2.27
C LYS A 30 10.11 4.33 2.55
N LYS A 31 10.90 4.62 1.51
CA LYS A 31 12.25 5.24 1.66
C LYS A 31 12.17 6.63 2.28
N GLU A 32 11.11 7.39 2.02
CA GLU A 32 10.83 8.68 2.68
C GLU A 32 10.29 8.53 4.13
N GLY A 33 10.14 7.30 4.63
CA GLY A 33 9.75 7.03 6.01
C GLY A 33 8.25 7.12 6.28
N LEU A 34 7.42 6.93 5.24
CA LEU A 34 5.97 6.82 5.41
C LEU A 34 5.59 5.38 5.81
N SER A 35 4.54 5.30 6.63
CA SER A 35 3.85 4.05 6.95
C SER A 35 2.97 3.57 5.78
N GLN A 36 2.47 2.34 5.86
CA GLN A 36 1.51 1.80 4.89
C GLN A 36 0.23 2.65 4.83
N GLY A 37 -0.29 3.09 5.98
CA GLY A 37 -1.50 3.93 6.05
C GLY A 37 -1.30 5.31 5.43
N GLU A 38 -0.18 5.97 5.72
CA GLU A 38 0.16 7.27 5.13
C GLU A 38 0.37 7.16 3.61
N SER A 39 1.05 6.10 3.16
CA SER A 39 1.26 5.84 1.73
C SER A 39 -0.06 5.58 1.02
N HIS A 40 -0.97 4.83 1.64
CA HIS A 40 -2.30 4.54 1.11
C HIS A 40 -3.13 5.82 0.95
N PHE A 41 -3.17 6.64 2.01
CA PHE A 41 -3.86 7.93 2.00
C PHE A 41 -3.34 8.82 0.87
N LEU A 42 -2.02 8.94 0.75
CA LEU A 42 -1.39 9.82 -0.23
C LEU A 42 -1.66 9.38 -1.66
N ILE A 43 -1.47 8.10 -1.97
CA ILE A 43 -1.74 7.54 -3.30
C ILE A 43 -3.22 7.66 -3.64
N SER A 44 -4.11 7.27 -2.72
CA SER A 44 -5.56 7.35 -2.95
C SER A 44 -6.04 8.78 -3.16
N ARG A 45 -5.40 9.77 -2.53
CA ARG A 45 -5.70 11.19 -2.72
C ARG A 45 -5.24 11.69 -4.08
N ARG A 46 -3.98 11.43 -4.44
CA ARG A 46 -3.33 12.00 -5.65
C ARG A 46 -3.69 11.25 -6.93
N LEU A 47 -3.93 9.94 -6.84
CA LEU A 47 -4.17 9.06 -8.00
C LEU A 47 -5.59 8.46 -8.02
N ARG A 48 -6.57 9.09 -7.37
CA ARG A 48 -7.98 8.65 -7.32
C ARG A 48 -8.65 8.39 -8.68
N GLY A 49 -8.13 8.98 -9.76
CA GLY A 49 -8.63 8.79 -11.13
C GLY A 49 -7.94 7.65 -11.88
N GLN A 50 -6.89 7.06 -11.32
CA GLN A 50 -6.11 5.99 -11.93
C GLN A 50 -6.27 4.66 -11.17
N TYR A 51 -6.42 4.72 -9.85
CA TYR A 51 -6.56 3.54 -8.99
C TYR A 51 -7.71 3.71 -8.00
N SER A 52 -8.45 2.62 -7.77
CA SER A 52 -9.43 2.54 -6.69
C SER A 52 -8.75 2.37 -5.33
N PHE A 53 -9.49 2.73 -4.26
CA PHE A 53 -9.05 2.53 -2.88
C PHE A 53 -8.60 1.08 -2.61
N TRP A 54 -9.35 0.11 -3.13
CA TRP A 54 -9.09 -1.32 -2.96
C TRP A 54 -7.85 -1.78 -3.71
N GLU A 55 -7.64 -1.30 -4.94
CA GLU A 55 -6.41 -1.58 -5.69
C GLU A 55 -5.19 -1.06 -4.94
N VAL A 56 -5.19 0.22 -4.52
CA VAL A 56 -4.09 0.80 -3.76
C VAL A 56 -3.82 0.02 -2.47
N ARG A 57 -4.88 -0.38 -1.75
CA ARG A 57 -4.76 -1.22 -0.55
C ARG A 57 -4.06 -2.53 -0.85
N ARG A 58 -4.47 -3.24 -1.90
CA ARG A 58 -3.87 -4.52 -2.29
C ARG A 58 -2.38 -4.36 -2.59
N TYR A 59 -2.02 -3.39 -3.41
CA TYR A 59 -0.62 -3.13 -3.73
C TYR A 59 0.22 -2.83 -2.49
N ILE A 60 -0.28 -2.01 -1.56
CA ILE A 60 0.46 -1.66 -0.35
C ILE A 60 0.60 -2.82 0.63
N VAL A 61 -0.48 -3.56 0.88
CA VAL A 61 -0.52 -4.66 1.85
C VAL A 61 0.43 -5.78 1.44
N HIS A 62 0.59 -6.00 0.13
CA HIS A 62 1.44 -7.06 -0.41
C HIS A 62 2.80 -6.59 -0.93
N ALA A 63 3.18 -5.32 -0.73
CA ALA A 63 4.45 -4.83 -1.26
C ALA A 63 5.65 -5.42 -0.48
N PRO A 64 6.68 -5.96 -1.17
CA PRO A 64 7.86 -6.56 -0.53
C PRO A 64 8.64 -5.63 0.41
N CYS A 65 8.56 -4.31 0.20
CA CYS A 65 9.24 -3.33 1.03
C CYS A 65 8.70 -3.24 2.48
N TRP A 66 7.58 -3.90 2.78
CA TRP A 66 7.04 -4.06 4.13
C TRP A 66 7.04 -5.54 4.54
N SER A 67 8.21 -6.20 4.43
CA SER A 67 8.39 -7.64 4.66
C SER A 67 7.80 -8.17 5.98
N GLU A 68 7.92 -7.41 7.08
CA GLU A 68 7.35 -7.78 8.39
C GLU A 68 5.82 -7.87 8.36
N SER A 69 5.17 -6.86 7.79
CA SER A 69 3.71 -6.83 7.61
C SER A 69 3.24 -7.81 6.54
N LEU A 70 4.04 -8.00 5.48
CA LEU A 70 3.74 -8.92 4.38
C LEU A 70 3.63 -10.37 4.87
N ALA A 71 4.53 -10.80 5.74
CA ALA A 71 4.48 -12.15 6.31
C ALA A 71 3.18 -12.38 7.11
N GLN A 72 2.76 -11.38 7.89
CA GLN A 72 1.50 -11.46 8.65
C GLN A 72 0.28 -11.46 7.72
N ASN A 73 0.29 -10.63 6.68
CA ASN A 73 -0.81 -10.55 5.71
C ASN A 73 -0.98 -11.88 4.96
N ASN A 74 0.12 -12.48 4.49
CA ASN A 74 0.07 -13.77 3.80
C ASN A 74 -0.43 -14.89 4.73
N ALA A 75 -0.01 -14.89 6.00
CA ALA A 75 -0.49 -15.87 6.96
C ALA A 75 -2.02 -15.78 7.19
N LEU A 76 -2.58 -14.56 7.21
CA LEU A 76 -4.03 -14.36 7.30
C LEU A 76 -4.75 -14.82 6.03
N ASP A 77 -4.20 -14.54 4.84
CA ASP A 77 -4.78 -14.99 3.57
C ASP A 77 -4.79 -16.53 3.46
N ASP A 78 -3.72 -17.19 3.94
CA ASP A 78 -3.64 -18.64 4.01
C ASP A 78 -4.68 -19.20 4.99
N GLU A 79 -4.85 -18.58 6.17
CA GLU A 79 -5.87 -18.96 7.15
C GLU A 79 -7.28 -18.88 6.56
N PHE A 80 -7.62 -17.77 5.90
CA PHE A 80 -8.92 -17.61 5.25
C PHE A 80 -9.13 -18.65 4.15
N SER A 81 -8.13 -18.87 3.29
CA SER A 81 -8.20 -19.85 2.21
C SER A 81 -8.46 -21.26 2.73
N ASN A 82 -7.77 -21.66 3.80
CA ASN A 82 -7.96 -22.95 4.44
C ASN A 82 -9.35 -23.08 5.08
N PHE A 83 -9.84 -22.02 5.73
CA PHE A 83 -11.19 -22.02 6.31
C PHE A 83 -12.26 -22.25 5.24
N PHE A 84 -12.22 -21.49 4.13
CA PHE A 84 -13.20 -21.63 3.05
C PHE A 84 -13.14 -22.99 2.35
N GLN A 85 -11.95 -23.54 2.13
CA GLN A 85 -11.81 -24.88 1.54
C GLN A 85 -12.41 -25.98 2.42
N ASN A 86 -12.33 -25.85 3.74
CA ASN A 86 -12.90 -26.81 4.67
C ASN A 86 -14.43 -26.67 4.77
N GLU A 87 -14.98 -25.45 4.66
CA GLU A 87 -16.43 -25.21 4.69
C GLU A 87 -17.15 -25.57 3.37
N GLU A 88 -16.47 -25.52 2.22
CA GLU A 88 -17.02 -25.96 0.93
C GLU A 88 -16.92 -27.50 0.71
N GLY A 89 -16.23 -28.20 1.61
CA GLY A 89 -16.00 -29.65 1.56
C GLY A 89 -16.96 -30.51 2.40
N ASP A 90 -17.80 -29.89 3.23
CA ASP A 90 -18.89 -30.50 4.03
C ASP A 90 -20.28 -30.21 3.43
#